data_AF-A0A3C1G5U7-F1
#
_entry.id   AF-A0A3C1G5U7-F1
#
_cell.length_a   1.000
_cell.length_b   1.000
_cell.length_c   1.000
_cell.angle_alpha   90.00
_cell.angle_beta   90.00
_cell.angle_gamma   90.00
#
_symmetry.space_group_name_H-M   'P 1'
#
loop_
_entity.id
_entity.type
_entity.pdbx_description
1 polymer ?
#
loop_
_entity_poly.entity_id
_entity_poly.type
_entity_poly.pdbx_seq_one_letter_code
_entity_poly.pdbx_strand_id
1 'polypeptide(L)'
;MEPIWKAHWPPGLDEATIRLPEEPLPVILKANARRTPDKAALVFYGREVSFGELDEASDRFAGWLRARGLRAGDRVALFLENCPQFAIAYYGALKAGAIAVCLNPMHKALELGHELEDSG
;
A
#
# COMPACT_ATOMS: atom_id res chain seq x y z
N MET A 1 -20.03 -23.55 15.73
CA MET A 1 -19.65 -22.55 16.75
C MET A 1 -19.35 -21.27 16.02
N GLU A 2 -19.88 -20.14 16.49
CA GLU A 2 -19.57 -18.84 15.89
C GLU A 2 -18.09 -18.50 16.13
N PRO A 3 -17.38 -17.96 15.13
CA PRO A 3 -16.00 -17.54 15.31
C PRO A 3 -15.81 -16.52 16.43
N ILE A 4 -14.73 -16.68 17.22
CA ILE A 4 -14.44 -15.82 18.39
C ILE A 4 -14.25 -14.34 18.03
N TRP A 5 -13.85 -14.01 16.80
CA TRP A 5 -13.66 -12.63 16.35
C TRP A 5 -14.97 -11.90 16.07
N LYS A 6 -16.07 -12.62 15.83
CA LYS A 6 -17.36 -11.99 15.53
C LYS A 6 -17.99 -11.28 16.72
N ALA A 7 -17.55 -11.60 17.94
CA ALA A 7 -17.94 -10.86 19.15
C ALA A 7 -17.60 -9.36 19.07
N HIS A 8 -16.63 -8.98 18.23
CA HIS A 8 -16.18 -7.59 18.05
C HIS A 8 -16.27 -7.11 16.60
N TRP A 9 -16.98 -7.84 15.74
CA TRP A 9 -17.14 -7.44 14.35
C TRP A 9 -17.94 -6.12 14.27
N PRO A 10 -17.59 -5.20 13.36
CA PRO A 10 -18.30 -3.93 13.24
C PRO A 10 -19.81 -4.16 13.04
N PRO A 11 -20.67 -3.51 13.85
CA PRO A 11 -22.11 -3.66 13.69
C PRO A 11 -22.56 -3.13 12.32
N GLY A 12 -23.44 -3.86 11.65
CA GLY A 12 -23.97 -3.50 10.33
C GLY A 12 -23.06 -3.86 9.15
N LEU A 13 -21.90 -4.48 9.39
CA LEU A 13 -21.04 -5.01 8.33
C LEU A 13 -21.24 -6.53 8.26
N ASP A 14 -22.18 -7.02 7.45
CA ASP A 14 -22.33 -8.47 7.26
C ASP A 14 -21.22 -8.99 6.34
N GLU A 15 -20.35 -9.87 6.84
CA GLU A 15 -19.29 -10.53 6.06
C GLU A 15 -19.82 -11.13 4.75
N ALA A 16 -21.03 -11.71 4.75
CA ALA A 16 -21.64 -12.29 3.56
C ALA A 16 -22.02 -11.25 2.49
N THR A 17 -22.14 -9.99 2.91
CA THR A 17 -22.51 -8.86 2.04
C THR A 17 -21.34 -8.02 1.58
N ILE A 18 -20.14 -8.22 2.14
CA ILE A 18 -18.94 -7.51 1.71
C ILE A 18 -18.66 -7.87 0.25
N ARG A 19 -18.79 -6.87 -0.63
CA ARG A 19 -18.37 -6.96 -2.03
C ARG A 19 -17.01 -6.29 -2.13
N LEU A 20 -15.99 -7.09 -2.37
CA LEU A 20 -14.67 -6.55 -2.66
C LEU A 20 -14.66 -6.03 -4.11
N PRO A 21 -14.07 -4.85 -4.35
CA PRO A 21 -13.87 -4.37 -5.71
C PRO A 21 -12.98 -5.35 -6.49
N GLU A 22 -13.28 -5.54 -7.78
CA GLU A 22 -12.44 -6.34 -8.68
C GLU A 22 -11.20 -5.54 -9.15
N GLU A 23 -11.25 -4.22 -9.00
CA GLU A 23 -10.18 -3.33 -9.43
C GLU A 23 -8.94 -3.42 -8.52
N PRO A 24 -7.72 -3.39 -9.09
CA PRO A 24 -6.51 -3.28 -8.31
C PRO A 24 -6.46 -2.02 -7.45
N LEU A 25 -5.87 -2.11 -6.25
CA LEU A 25 -5.65 -0.98 -5.36
C LEU A 25 -5.11 0.31 -6.03
N PRO A 26 -4.10 0.27 -6.94
CA PRO A 26 -3.64 1.50 -7.59
C PRO A 26 -4.69 2.15 -8.51
N VAL A 27 -5.64 1.37 -9.06
CA VAL A 27 -6.77 1.89 -9.84
C VAL A 27 -7.77 2.57 -8.91
N ILE A 28 -8.05 1.97 -7.76
CA ILE A 28 -8.93 2.54 -6.73
C ILE A 28 -8.37 3.86 -6.20
N LEU A 29 -7.05 3.93 -5.93
CA LEU A 29 -6.38 5.18 -5.54
C LEU A 29 -6.59 6.27 -6.59
N LYS A 30 -6.30 5.96 -7.85
CA LYS A 30 -6.41 6.92 -8.95
C LYS A 30 -7.83 7.41 -9.16
N ALA A 31 -8.83 6.53 -9.00
CA ALA A 31 -10.24 6.91 -9.07
C ALA A 31 -10.63 7.88 -7.94
N ASN A 32 -10.16 7.63 -6.71
CA ASN A 32 -10.42 8.53 -5.58
C ASN A 32 -9.68 9.86 -5.70
N ALA A 33 -8.44 9.86 -6.20
CA ALA A 33 -7.68 11.08 -6.47
C ALA A 33 -8.36 11.96 -7.53
N ARG A 34 -8.99 11.36 -8.55
CA ARG A 34 -9.80 12.10 -9.53
C ARG A 34 -11.11 12.63 -8.96
N ARG A 35 -11.78 11.85 -8.11
CA ARG A 35 -13.10 12.19 -7.56
C ARG A 35 -13.04 13.22 -6.43
N THR A 36 -12.03 13.12 -5.57
CA THR A 36 -11.87 13.96 -4.36
C THR A 36 -10.38 14.29 -4.15
N PRO A 37 -9.75 15.08 -5.04
CA PRO A 37 -8.31 15.32 -5.01
C PRO A 37 -7.84 15.95 -3.70
N ASP A 38 -8.61 16.89 -3.14
CA ASP A 38 -8.22 17.67 -1.96
C ASP A 38 -8.55 16.97 -0.63
N LYS A 39 -9.24 15.83 -0.66
CA LYS A 39 -9.57 15.08 0.56
C LYS A 39 -8.30 14.45 1.14
N ALA A 40 -8.11 14.59 2.46
CA ALA A 40 -7.03 13.93 3.17
C ALA A 40 -7.07 12.40 2.99
N ALA A 41 -5.96 11.83 2.50
CA ALA A 41 -5.73 10.39 2.42
C ALA A 41 -4.90 9.88 3.60
N LEU A 42 -3.92 10.68 4.04
CA LEU A 42 -3.05 10.38 5.18
C LEU A 42 -2.94 11.63 6.07
N VAL A 43 -2.78 11.41 7.37
CA VAL A 43 -2.45 12.47 8.33
C VAL A 43 -1.19 12.04 9.08
N PHE A 44 -0.15 12.86 9.03
CA PHE A 44 1.14 12.58 9.65
C PHE A 44 1.66 13.80 10.40
N TYR A 45 1.76 13.69 11.73
CA TYR A 45 2.12 14.78 12.64
C TYR A 45 1.37 16.11 12.36
N GLY A 46 0.07 16.00 12.08
CA GLY A 46 -0.78 17.17 11.79
C GLY A 46 -0.68 17.70 10.36
N ARG A 47 0.20 17.16 9.52
CA ARG A 47 0.18 17.41 8.07
C ARG A 47 -0.73 16.42 7.37
N GLU A 48 -1.67 16.95 6.60
CA GLU A 48 -2.48 16.15 5.69
C GLU A 48 -1.75 15.96 4.35
N VAL A 49 -1.81 14.74 3.83
CA VAL A 49 -1.47 14.40 2.45
C VAL A 49 -2.77 14.04 1.75
N SER A 50 -3.13 14.79 0.72
CA SER A 50 -4.38 14.59 -0.01
C SER A 50 -4.33 13.36 -0.92
N PHE A 51 -5.49 12.88 -1.38
CA PHE A 51 -5.54 11.82 -2.38
C PHE A 51 -4.83 12.21 -3.68
N GLY A 52 -4.93 13.47 -4.10
CA GLY A 52 -4.21 14.00 -5.26
C GLY A 52 -2.69 13.96 -5.06
N GLU A 53 -2.21 14.46 -3.91
CA GLU A 53 -0.78 14.47 -3.58
C GLU A 53 -0.20 13.04 -3.51
N LEU A 54 -0.94 12.10 -2.91
CA LEU A 54 -0.54 10.69 -2.81
C LEU A 54 -0.49 10.01 -4.20
N ASP A 55 -1.49 10.25 -5.05
CA ASP A 55 -1.54 9.69 -6.41
C ASP A 55 -0.37 10.20 -7.26
N GLU A 56 -0.11 11.51 -7.23
CA GLU A 56 1.01 12.11 -7.96
C GLU A 56 2.37 11.63 -7.45
N ALA A 57 2.57 11.61 -6.13
CA ALA A 57 3.84 11.15 -5.55
C ALA A 57 4.12 9.68 -5.87
N SER A 58 3.10 8.82 -5.79
CA SER A 58 3.23 7.41 -6.15
C SER A 58 3.40 7.20 -7.67
N ASP A 59 2.79 8.01 -8.53
CA ASP A 59 3.04 8.00 -9.99
C ASP A 59 4.50 8.36 -10.30
N ARG A 60 5.06 9.39 -9.64
CA ARG A 60 6.47 9.76 -9.79
C ARG A 60 7.40 8.63 -9.34
N PHE A 61 7.13 8.01 -8.20
CA PHE A 61 7.95 6.90 -7.71
C PHE A 61 7.88 5.67 -8.64
N ALA A 62 6.68 5.33 -9.14
CA ALA A 62 6.51 4.27 -10.13
C ALA A 62 7.33 4.55 -11.41
N GLY A 63 7.31 5.78 -11.90
CA GLY A 63 8.12 6.21 -13.04
C GLY A 63 9.62 6.06 -12.79
N TRP A 64 10.09 6.46 -11.60
CA TRP A 64 11.48 6.31 -11.19
C TRP A 64 11.92 4.84 -11.11
N LEU A 65 11.07 3.96 -10.55
CA LEU A 65 11.33 2.52 -10.50
C LEU A 65 11.46 1.91 -11.90
N ARG A 66 10.54 2.22 -12.81
CA ARG A 66 10.60 1.75 -14.21
C ARG A 66 11.86 2.26 -14.92
N ALA A 67 12.24 3.52 -14.68
CA ALA A 67 13.47 4.09 -15.24
C ALA A 67 14.75 3.37 -14.76
N ARG A 68 14.68 2.68 -13.61
CA ARG A 68 15.77 1.84 -13.07
C ARG A 68 15.71 0.38 -13.55
N GLY A 69 14.82 0.07 -14.48
CA GLY A 69 14.69 -1.24 -15.09
C GLY A 69 13.72 -2.18 -14.38
N LEU A 70 12.96 -1.71 -13.39
CA LEU A 70 11.92 -2.51 -12.75
C LEU A 70 10.85 -2.93 -13.78
N ARG A 71 10.53 -4.22 -13.82
CA ARG A 71 9.54 -4.84 -14.69
C ARG A 71 8.32 -5.27 -13.89
N ALA A 72 7.20 -5.46 -14.60
CA ALA A 72 6.01 -6.03 -13.98
C ALA A 72 6.31 -7.44 -13.46
N GLY A 73 5.85 -7.75 -12.24
CA GLY A 73 6.16 -8.98 -11.53
C GLY A 73 7.43 -8.96 -10.70
N ASP A 74 8.31 -7.95 -10.87
CA ASP A 74 9.46 -7.77 -9.98
C ASP A 74 8.97 -7.46 -8.55
N ARG A 75 9.83 -7.70 -7.56
CA ARG A 75 9.53 -7.49 -6.15
C ARG A 75 10.30 -6.27 -5.64
N VAL A 76 9.63 -5.45 -4.82
CA VAL A 76 10.21 -4.25 -4.21
C VAL A 76 10.07 -4.39 -2.69
N ALA A 77 11.21 -4.61 -2.03
CA ALA A 77 11.30 -4.61 -0.57
C ALA A 77 11.10 -3.19 -0.03
N LEU A 78 10.13 -3.03 0.87
CA LEU A 78 9.78 -1.78 1.53
C LEU A 78 10.18 -1.87 3.00
N PHE A 79 11.41 -1.43 3.30
CA PHE A 79 11.94 -1.35 4.65
C PHE A 79 11.83 0.10 5.16
N LEU A 80 10.64 0.45 5.64
CA LEU A 80 10.27 1.81 6.05
C LEU A 80 9.42 1.76 7.32
N GLU A 81 9.52 2.80 8.15
CA GLU A 81 8.64 3.00 9.30
C GLU A 81 7.22 3.45 8.88
N ASN A 82 6.34 3.63 9.87
CA ASN A 82 4.99 4.16 9.71
C ASN A 82 5.01 5.65 9.30
N CYS A 83 5.36 5.92 8.05
CA CYS A 83 5.55 7.24 7.47
C CYS A 83 4.80 7.37 6.13
N PRO A 84 4.52 8.60 5.64
CA PRO A 84 3.85 8.80 4.35
C PRO A 84 4.60 8.18 3.17
N GLN A 85 5.92 8.10 3.25
CA GLN A 85 6.78 7.50 2.23
C GLN A 85 6.48 6.02 2.04
N PHE A 86 6.06 5.30 3.08
CA PHE A 86 5.62 3.91 2.95
C PHE A 86 4.41 3.81 2.01
N ALA A 87 3.39 4.63 2.20
CA ALA A 87 2.21 4.63 1.34
C ALA A 87 2.56 5.03 -0.11
N ILE A 88 3.42 6.04 -0.29
CA ILE A 88 3.92 6.46 -1.60
C ILE A 88 4.65 5.29 -2.28
N ALA A 89 5.54 4.60 -1.56
CA ALA A 89 6.34 3.51 -2.08
C ALA A 89 5.49 2.27 -2.39
N TYR A 90 4.55 1.93 -1.52
CA TYR A 90 3.59 0.84 -1.71
C TYR A 90 2.77 1.03 -2.98
N TYR A 91 2.05 2.17 -3.10
CA TYR A 91 1.28 2.44 -4.30
C TYR A 91 2.15 2.61 -5.54
N GLY A 92 3.35 3.20 -5.41
CA GLY A 92 4.26 3.35 -6.54
C GLY A 92 4.79 2.00 -7.07
N ALA A 93 5.11 1.05 -6.19
CA ALA A 93 5.47 -0.32 -6.59
C ALA A 93 4.31 -1.00 -7.32
N LEU A 94 3.10 -0.96 -6.75
CA LEU A 94 1.91 -1.53 -7.38
C LEU A 94 1.59 -0.89 -8.75
N LYS A 95 1.69 0.45 -8.84
CA LYS A 95 1.54 1.18 -10.10
C LYS A 95 2.61 0.81 -11.11
N ALA A 96 3.83 0.50 -10.69
CA ALA A 96 4.88 -0.01 -11.56
C ALA A 96 4.61 -1.44 -12.06
N GLY A 97 3.57 -2.11 -11.56
CA GLY A 97 3.24 -3.50 -11.87
C GLY A 97 4.02 -4.51 -11.02
N ALA A 98 4.69 -4.04 -9.97
CA ALA A 98 5.54 -4.84 -9.11
C ALA A 98 4.80 -5.31 -7.85
N ILE A 99 5.40 -6.28 -7.17
CA ILE A 99 4.92 -6.84 -5.91
C ILE A 99 5.62 -6.09 -4.77
N ALA A 100 4.85 -5.42 -3.90
CA ALA A 100 5.39 -4.79 -2.71
C ALA A 100 5.63 -5.85 -1.61
N VAL A 101 6.87 -5.94 -1.12
CA VAL A 101 7.24 -6.80 0.01
C VAL A 101 7.45 -5.91 1.22
N CYS A 102 6.47 -5.88 2.13
CA CYS A 102 6.50 -5.01 3.30
C CYS A 102 7.35 -5.66 4.41
N LEU A 103 8.51 -5.07 4.68
CA LEU A 103 9.43 -5.54 5.72
C LEU A 103 9.19 -4.76 7.01
N ASN A 104 9.32 -5.45 8.15
CA ASN A 104 9.19 -4.79 9.44
C ASN A 104 10.52 -4.11 9.83
N PRO A 105 10.55 -2.78 10.03
CA PRO A 105 11.76 -2.06 10.41
C PRO A 105 12.36 -2.48 11.77
N MET A 106 11.57 -3.15 12.61
CA MET A 106 12.00 -3.65 13.91
C MET A 106 12.65 -5.04 13.86
N HIS A 107 12.68 -5.69 12.71
CA HIS A 107 13.34 -6.99 12.54
C HIS A 107 14.86 -6.86 12.64
N LYS A 108 15.48 -7.87 13.25
CA LYS A 108 16.93 -8.02 13.28
C LYS A 108 17.43 -8.39 11.88
N ALA A 109 18.72 -8.14 11.65
CA ALA A 109 19.36 -8.44 10.37
C ALA A 109 19.14 -9.88 9.88
N LEU A 110 19.13 -10.87 10.79
CA LEU A 110 18.87 -12.26 10.44
C LEU A 110 17.44 -12.48 9.93
N GLU A 111 16.45 -11.86 10.56
CA GLU A 111 15.04 -11.98 10.18
C GLU A 111 14.79 -11.31 8.81
N LEU A 112 15.38 -10.14 8.60
CA LEU A 112 15.34 -9.45 7.30
C LEU A 112 16.03 -10.25 6.19
N GLY A 113 17.15 -10.90 6.52
CA GLY A 113 17.86 -11.79 5.59
C GLY A 113 16.95 -12.92 5.11
N HIS A 114 16.28 -13.60 6.04
CA HIS A 114 15.33 -14.66 5.69
C HIS A 114 14.15 -14.14 4.85
N GLU A 115 13.58 -12.98 5.18
CA GLU A 115 12.46 -12.40 4.40
C GLU A 115 12.87 -12.05 2.97
N LEU A 116 14.07 -11.50 2.79
CA LEU A 116 14.61 -11.17 1.47
C LEU A 116 14.92 -12.42 0.65
N GLU A 117 15.53 -13.44 1.27
CA GLU A 117 15.86 -14.71 0.62
C GLU A 117 14.61 -15.49 0.19
N ASP A 118 13.58 -15.54 1.04
CA ASP A 118 12.31 -16.21 0.74
C ASP A 118 11.52 -15.47 -0.35
N SER A 119 11.56 -14.14 -0.33
CA SER A 119 10.91 -13.31 -1.35
C SER A 119 11.64 -13.38 -2.69
N GLY A 120 12.95 -13.65 -2.70
CA GLY A 120 13.78 -14.16 -3.80
C GLY A 120 14.35 -13.17 -4.79
#